data_AF-A0A838T6R1-F1
#
_entry.id   AF-A0A838T6R1-F1
#
_cell.length_a   1.000
_cell.length_b   1.000
_cell.length_c   1.000
_cell.angle_alpha   90.00
_cell.angle_beta   90.00
_cell.angle_gamma   90.00
#
_symmetry.space_group_name_H-M   'P 1'
#
loop_
_entity.id
_entity.type
_entity.pdbx_description
1 polymer ?
#
loop_
_entity_poly.entity_id
_entity_poly.type
_entity_poly.pdbx_seq_one_letter_code
_entity_poly.pdbx_strand_id
1 'polypeptide(L)'
;MSLQYLKDALAGGERDKLLRYVRLHLGDGNEEAGRQEIDKAWIEALTPLLDVPPTDRAFILETLRTKDEATLAHLFFHLHFHFVQRSGDWIHDGKL
;
A
#
# COMPACT_ATOMS: atom_id res chain seq x y z
N MET A 1 15.21 8.30 -1.40
CA MET A 1 15.85 7.23 -0.58
C MET A 1 16.25 6.08 -1.51
N SER A 2 17.40 5.44 -1.33
CA SER A 2 17.94 4.45 -2.31
C SER A 2 17.47 3.02 -2.03
N LEU A 3 17.48 2.16 -3.06
CA LEU A 3 17.23 0.72 -2.90
C LEU A 3 18.22 0.07 -1.93
N GLN A 4 19.47 0.53 -1.92
CA GLN A 4 20.49 0.02 -1.00
C GLN A 4 20.13 0.28 0.46
N TYR A 5 19.62 1.47 0.78
CA TYR A 5 19.15 1.80 2.13
C TYR A 5 18.10 0.82 2.65
N LEU A 6 17.17 0.39 1.80
CA LEU A 6 16.13 -0.58 2.17
C LEU A 6 16.70 -1.98 2.39
N LYS A 7 17.68 -2.39 1.58
CA LYS A 7 18.38 -3.67 1.76
C LYS A 7 19.13 -3.71 3.09
N ASP A 8 19.84 -2.64 3.42
CA ASP A 8 20.61 -2.54 4.67
C ASP A 8 19.67 -2.54 5.88
N ALA A 9 18.55 -1.78 5.82
CA ALA A 9 17.53 -1.78 6.86
C ALA A 9 16.90 -3.17 7.07
N LEU A 10 16.61 -3.89 5.98
CA LEU A 10 16.07 -5.24 6.05
C LEU A 10 17.08 -6.21 6.69
N ALA A 11 18.35 -6.16 6.25
CA ALA A 11 19.42 -7.00 6.79
C ALA A 11 19.68 -6.72 8.28
N GLY A 12 19.56 -5.46 8.71
CA GLY A 12 19.68 -5.05 10.11
C GLY A 12 18.46 -5.30 10.98
N GLY A 13 17.34 -5.81 10.43
CA GLY A 13 16.09 -5.99 11.16
C GLY A 13 15.38 -4.68 11.52
N GLU A 14 15.75 -3.58 10.88
CA GLU A 14 15.29 -2.22 11.17
C GLU A 14 13.93 -1.93 10.53
N ARG A 15 12.89 -2.66 10.97
CA ARG A 15 11.53 -2.60 10.40
C ARG A 15 10.95 -1.17 10.35
N ASP A 16 11.28 -0.34 11.33
CA ASP A 16 10.82 1.05 11.37
C ASP A 16 11.35 1.87 10.19
N LYS A 17 12.56 1.60 9.69
CA LYS A 17 13.11 2.26 8.50
C LYS A 17 12.36 1.87 7.23
N LEU A 18 11.90 0.63 7.14
CA LEU A 18 11.08 0.16 6.02
C LEU A 18 9.69 0.82 6.04
N LEU A 19 9.07 0.94 7.22
CA LEU A 19 7.78 1.64 7.35
C LEU A 19 7.92 3.13 7.09
N ARG A 20 9.01 3.74 7.58
CA ARG A 20 9.34 5.14 7.31
C ARG A 20 9.49 5.43 5.83
N TYR A 21 10.10 4.51 5.06
CA TYR A 21 10.17 4.64 3.61
C TYR A 21 8.79 4.76 2.97
N VAL A 22 7.86 3.87 3.35
CA VAL A 22 6.50 3.87 2.81
C VAL A 22 5.80 5.19 3.15
N ARG A 23 5.87 5.64 4.41
CA ARG A 23 5.26 6.91 4.84
C ARG A 23 5.84 8.10 4.09
N LEU A 24 7.17 8.18 3.95
CA LEU A 24 7.79 9.27 3.19
C LEU A 24 7.41 9.24 1.71
N HIS A 25 7.28 8.05 1.12
CA HIS A 25 6.89 7.91 -0.28
C HIS A 25 5.44 8.34 -0.52
N LEU A 26 4.51 7.88 0.32
CA LEU A 26 3.09 8.23 0.23
C LEU A 26 2.81 9.66 0.70
N GLY A 27 3.63 10.20 1.59
CA GLY A 27 3.46 11.52 2.21
C GLY A 27 4.18 12.68 1.52
N ASP A 28 4.73 12.47 0.32
CA ASP A 28 5.59 13.44 -0.38
C ASP A 28 6.69 14.04 0.52
N GLY A 29 7.40 13.16 1.23
CA GLY A 29 8.44 13.54 2.18
C GLY A 29 7.96 13.93 3.58
N ASN A 30 6.65 13.98 3.83
CA ASN A 30 6.05 14.19 5.16
C ASN A 30 5.50 12.89 5.74
N GLU A 31 6.11 12.38 6.81
CA GLU A 31 5.71 11.10 7.42
C GLU A 31 4.30 11.10 7.99
N GLU A 32 3.84 12.23 8.54
CA GLU A 32 2.50 12.35 9.11
C GLU A 32 1.45 12.35 8.01
N ALA A 33 1.69 13.10 6.93
CA ALA A 33 0.85 13.04 5.74
C ALA A 33 0.79 11.62 5.17
N GLY A 34 1.94 10.95 5.05
CA GLY A 34 1.98 9.57 4.55
C GLY A 34 1.28 8.56 5.45
N ARG A 35 1.26 8.79 6.76
CA ARG A 35 0.45 8.00 7.68
C ARG A 35 -1.04 8.20 7.41
N GLN A 36 -1.47 9.44 7.22
CA GLN A 36 -2.86 9.75 6.88
C GLN A 36 -3.29 9.13 5.54
N GLU A 37 -2.41 9.14 4.53
CA GLU A 37 -2.67 8.44 3.26
C GLU A 37 -2.86 6.93 3.44
N ILE A 38 -2.04 6.30 4.30
CA ILE A 38 -2.21 4.89 4.64
C ILE A 38 -3.57 4.64 5.31
N ASP A 39 -3.93 5.48 6.28
CA ASP A 39 -5.19 5.36 7.01
C ASP A 39 -6.40 5.54 6.07
N LYS A 40 -6.36 6.52 5.15
CA LYS A 40 -7.37 6.73 4.11
C LYS A 40 -7.57 5.47 3.25
N ALA A 41 -6.47 4.86 2.79
CA ALA A 41 -6.55 3.64 1.97
C ALA A 41 -7.25 2.49 2.70
N TRP A 42 -6.99 2.32 4.00
CA TRP A 42 -7.65 1.31 4.81
C TRP A 42 -9.13 1.60 5.03
N ILE A 43 -9.49 2.86 5.29
CA ILE A 43 -10.88 3.28 5.43
C ILE A 43 -11.64 2.98 4.13
N GLU A 44 -11.13 3.41 2.98
CA GLU A 44 -11.76 3.18 1.67
C GLU A 44 -11.85 1.69 1.31
N ALA A 45 -10.87 0.87 1.68
CA ALA A 45 -10.92 -0.58 1.46
C ALA A 45 -11.97 -1.28 2.34
N LEU A 46 -12.20 -0.78 3.55
CA LEU A 46 -13.16 -1.36 4.50
C LEU A 46 -14.60 -0.95 4.21
N THR A 47 -14.83 0.29 3.75
CA THR A 47 -16.17 0.82 3.45
C THR A 47 -17.04 -0.13 2.61
N PRO A 48 -16.61 -0.66 1.45
CA PRO A 48 -17.45 -1.56 0.66
C PRO A 48 -17.68 -2.91 1.34
N LEU A 49 -16.85 -3.31 2.31
CA LEU A 49 -17.00 -4.59 3.01
C LEU A 49 -18.04 -4.55 4.15
N LEU A 50 -18.50 -3.36 4.55
CA LEU A 50 -19.52 -3.19 5.59
C LEU A 50 -20.87 -3.79 5.18
N ASP A 51 -21.19 -3.78 3.89
CA ASP A 51 -22.43 -4.34 3.33
C ASP A 51 -22.28 -5.80 2.86
N VAL A 52 -21.15 -6.45 3.18
CA VAL A 52 -20.80 -7.84 2.82
C VAL A 52 -21.13 -8.15 1.34
N PRO A 53 -20.54 -7.42 0.38
CA PRO A 53 -20.84 -7.60 -1.02
C PRO A 53 -20.41 -9.00 -1.49
N PRO A 54 -21.07 -9.57 -2.51
CA PRO A 54 -20.59 -10.78 -3.14
C PRO A 54 -19.17 -10.54 -3.65
N THR A 55 -18.20 -11.24 -3.06
CA THR A 55 -16.78 -11.12 -3.39
C THR A 55 -16.34 -12.33 -4.18
N ASP A 56 -15.57 -12.14 -5.24
CA ASP A 56 -14.96 -13.23 -6.01
C ASP A 56 -13.81 -13.89 -5.22
N ARG A 57 -14.18 -14.77 -4.28
CA ARG A 57 -13.22 -15.51 -3.45
C ARG A 57 -12.36 -16.47 -4.26
N ALA A 58 -12.87 -16.98 -5.38
CA ALA A 58 -12.11 -17.91 -6.23
C ALA A 58 -10.92 -17.18 -6.86
N PHE A 59 -11.16 -16.01 -7.44
CA PHE A 59 -10.11 -15.15 -7.98
C PHE A 59 -9.05 -14.79 -6.93
N ILE A 60 -9.47 -14.38 -5.72
CA ILE A 60 -8.56 -14.00 -4.64
C ILE A 60 -7.65 -15.18 -4.26
N LEU A 61 -8.23 -16.35 -3.97
CA LEU A 61 -7.46 -17.52 -3.53
C LEU A 61 -6.56 -18.08 -4.63
N GLU A 62 -7.02 -18.04 -5.89
CA GLU A 62 -6.19 -18.45 -7.02
C GLU A 62 -5.00 -17.51 -7.22
N THR A 63 -5.21 -16.20 -7.12
CA THR A 63 -4.14 -15.20 -7.24
C THR A 63 -3.08 -15.42 -6.17
N LEU A 64 -3.49 -15.60 -4.91
CA LEU A 64 -2.57 -15.87 -3.81
C LEU A 64 -1.78 -17.18 -3.98
N ARG A 65 -2.39 -18.20 -4.60
CA ARG A 65 -1.76 -19.51 -4.81
C ARG A 65 -0.80 -19.55 -6.00
N THR A 66 -1.06 -18.77 -7.04
CA THR A 66 -0.41 -18.96 -8.36
C THR A 66 0.58 -17.87 -8.73
N LYS A 67 0.58 -16.72 -8.05
CA LYS A 67 1.49 -15.60 -8.36
C LYS A 67 2.70 -15.61 -7.44
N ASP A 68 3.82 -15.14 -7.98
CA ASP A 68 5.05 -14.95 -7.21
C ASP A 68 4.96 -13.77 -6.23
N GLU A 69 5.84 -13.74 -5.23
CA GLU A 69 5.84 -12.72 -4.18
C GLU A 69 6.02 -11.30 -4.70
N ALA A 70 6.80 -11.10 -5.77
CA ALA A 70 7.02 -9.78 -6.35
C ALA A 70 5.74 -9.27 -7.01
N THR A 71 5.06 -10.13 -7.78
CA THR A 71 3.75 -9.83 -8.37
C THR A 71 2.72 -9.50 -7.29
N LEU A 72 2.67 -10.26 -6.19
CA LEU A 72 1.75 -9.99 -5.07
C LEU A 72 2.07 -8.66 -4.37
N ALA A 73 3.34 -8.34 -4.18
CA ALA A 73 3.77 -7.06 -3.63
C ALA A 73 3.36 -5.89 -4.54
N HIS A 74 3.55 -6.01 -5.85
CA HIS A 74 3.10 -5.02 -6.81
C HIS A 74 1.57 -4.86 -6.79
N LEU A 75 0.82 -5.96 -6.78
CA LEU A 75 -0.64 -5.93 -6.67
C LEU A 75 -1.08 -5.20 -5.40
N PHE A 76 -0.42 -5.46 -4.26
CA PHE A 76 -0.69 -4.75 -3.01
C PHE A 76 -0.50 -3.23 -3.15
N PHE A 77 0.62 -2.78 -3.74
CA PHE A 77 0.84 -1.35 -3.99
C PHE A 77 -0.23 -0.76 -4.91
N HIS A 78 -0.56 -1.41 -6.02
CA HIS A 78 -1.58 -0.93 -6.94
C HIS A 78 -2.97 -0.83 -6.29
N LEU A 79 -3.36 -1.82 -5.48
CA LEU A 79 -4.61 -1.76 -4.71
C LEU A 79 -4.60 -0.64 -3.68
N HIS A 80 -3.49 -0.48 -2.96
CA HIS A 80 -3.33 0.60 -1.99
C HIS A 80 -3.53 1.97 -2.63
N PHE A 81 -2.82 2.25 -3.74
CA PHE A 81 -2.96 3.49 -4.48
C PHE A 81 -4.37 3.70 -5.05
N HIS A 82 -5.02 2.63 -5.53
CA HIS A 82 -6.40 2.70 -5.99
C HIS A 82 -7.34 3.19 -4.87
N PHE A 83 -7.19 2.69 -3.64
CA PHE A 83 -8.00 3.14 -2.50
C PHE A 83 -7.66 4.55 -2.03
N VAL A 84 -6.38 4.93 -2.03
CA VAL A 84 -5.97 6.33 -1.78
C VAL A 84 -6.64 7.28 -2.78
N GLN A 85 -6.58 6.99 -4.08
CA GLN A 85 -7.23 7.78 -5.12
C GLN A 85 -8.73 7.93 -4.90
N ARG A 86 -9.40 6.85 -4.48
CA ARG A 86 -10.84 6.85 -4.21
C ARG A 86 -11.25 7.72 -3.03
N SER A 87 -10.34 7.98 -2.08
CA SER A 87 -10.60 8.85 -0.93
C SER A 87 -10.79 10.33 -1.31
N GLY A 88 -10.47 10.74 -2.54
CA GLY A 88 -10.70 12.10 -3.05
C GLY A 88 -9.65 13.14 -2.65
N ASP A 89 -8.83 12.85 -1.64
CA ASP A 89 -7.82 13.75 -1.08
C ASP A 89 -6.39 13.23 -1.33
N TRP A 90 -6.07 12.84 -2.56
CA TRP A 90 -4.70 12.41 -2.86
C TRP A 90 -3.77 13.63 -2.92
N ILE A 91 -2.78 13.67 -2.04
CA ILE A 91 -1.79 14.76 -1.97
C ILE A 91 -0.78 14.78 -3.13
N HIS A 92 -0.78 13.76 -4.02
CA HIS A 92 0.11 13.71 -5.17
C HIS A 92 -0.62 14.15 -6.44
N ASP A 93 -0.06 15.15 -7.14
CA ASP A 93 -0.54 15.62 -8.45
C ASP A 93 -0.19 14.67 -9.62
N GLY A 94 0.49 13.55 -9.32
CA GLY A 94 1.01 12.61 -10.32
C GLY A 94 0.09 11.43 -10.58
N LYS A 95 -0.20 11.16 -11.86
CA LYS A 95 -0.63 9.82 -12.30
C LYS A 95 0.58 8.89 -12.22
N LEU A 96 0.41 7.75 -11.55
CA LEU A 96 1.34 6.60 -11.62
C LEU A 96 1.66 6.24 -13.07
#